data_AF-A0A4Y3UKJ8-F1
#
_entry.id   AF-A0A4Y3UKJ8-F1
#
_cell.length_a   1.000
_cell.length_b   1.000
_cell.length_c   1.000
_cell.angle_alpha   90.00
_cell.angle_beta   90.00
_cell.angle_gamma   90.00
#
_symmetry.space_group_name_H-M   'P 1'
#
loop_
_entity.id
_entity.type
_entity.pdbx_description
1 polymer ?
#
loop_
_entity_poly.entity_id
_entity_poly.type
_entity_poly.pdbx_seq_one_letter_code
_entity_poly.pdbx_strand_id
1 'polypeptide(L)'
;MDTPIRPLTRAEIVSPAFGPLLWEAASVDADALMHIRDVELPHLEVIGSADDAGDVVGFAAFARHRDHLELHYLAVSETARGAGLGSRLIDAVRAADPPLPLRAETDDDAVDFYRTLGFTVTGAPRDARWPARRRYRCEMPPREASA
;
A
#
# COMPACT_ATOMS: atom_id res chain seq x y z
N MET A 1 -13.88 -14.09 -0.34
CA MET A 1 -12.95 -14.65 0.67
C MET A 1 -12.70 -13.57 1.70
N ASP A 2 -13.03 -13.84 2.97
CA ASP A 2 -12.70 -12.94 4.08
C ASP A 2 -11.37 -13.41 4.69
N THR A 3 -10.30 -13.30 3.92
CA THR A 3 -8.96 -13.68 4.41
C THR A 3 -8.43 -12.57 5.31
N PRO A 4 -7.82 -12.92 6.47
CA PRO A 4 -7.40 -11.95 7.45
C PRO A 4 -6.27 -11.06 6.91
N ILE A 5 -6.19 -9.85 7.44
CA ILE A 5 -5.04 -8.97 7.24
C ILE A 5 -4.11 -9.14 8.43
N ARG A 6 -2.83 -9.41 8.15
CA ARG A 6 -1.81 -9.69 9.15
C ARG A 6 -0.44 -9.16 8.69
N PRO A 7 0.52 -9.01 9.61
CA PRO A 7 1.92 -8.81 9.22
C PRO A 7 2.38 -9.92 8.25
N LEU A 8 3.12 -9.52 7.22
CA LEU A 8 3.79 -10.46 6.31
C LEU A 8 5.16 -10.84 6.85
N THR A 9 5.53 -12.10 6.67
CA THR A 9 6.85 -12.61 7.02
C THR A 9 7.88 -12.28 5.94
N ARG A 10 9.17 -12.29 6.32
CA ARG A 10 10.24 -12.14 5.33
C ARG A 10 10.19 -13.22 4.24
N ALA A 11 9.81 -14.45 4.60
CA ALA A 11 9.70 -15.56 3.65
C ALA A 11 8.63 -15.30 2.58
N GLU A 12 7.49 -14.71 2.97
CA GLU A 12 6.44 -14.30 2.03
C GLU A 12 6.91 -13.16 1.13
N ILE A 13 7.58 -12.14 1.69
CA ILE A 13 8.07 -10.98 0.94
C ILE A 13 9.14 -11.36 -0.10
N VAL A 14 9.98 -12.36 0.18
CA VAL A 14 11.00 -12.84 -0.78
C VAL A 14 10.51 -13.96 -1.69
N SER A 15 9.25 -14.37 -1.56
CA SER A 15 8.68 -15.42 -2.39
C SER A 15 8.56 -14.97 -3.86
N PRO A 16 8.63 -15.90 -4.82
CA PRO A 16 8.36 -15.59 -6.22
C PRO A 16 6.95 -15.01 -6.45
N ALA A 17 5.96 -15.46 -5.66
CA ALA A 17 4.57 -15.02 -5.76
C ALA A 17 4.37 -13.55 -5.35
N PHE A 18 5.23 -13.00 -4.49
CA PHE A 18 5.15 -11.59 -4.06
C PHE A 18 5.67 -10.62 -5.12
N GLY A 19 6.59 -11.05 -5.98
CA GLY A 19 7.21 -10.21 -7.01
C GLY A 19 6.21 -9.47 -7.91
N PRO A 20 5.22 -10.14 -8.52
CA PRO A 20 4.20 -9.49 -9.33
C PRO A 20 3.38 -8.44 -8.57
N LEU A 21 3.05 -8.68 -7.30
CA LEU A 21 2.35 -7.69 -6.47
C LEU A 21 3.22 -6.46 -6.21
N LEU A 22 4.50 -6.67 -5.87
CA LEU A 22 5.41 -5.55 -5.64
C LEU A 22 5.61 -4.73 -6.90
N TRP A 23 5.69 -5.40 -8.06
CA TRP A 23 5.79 -4.73 -9.34
C TRP A 23 4.55 -3.90 -9.65
N GLU A 24 3.36 -4.43 -9.37
CA GLU A 24 2.10 -3.68 -9.50
C GLU A 24 2.10 -2.42 -8.64
N ALA A 25 2.58 -2.50 -7.40
CA ALA A 25 2.62 -1.36 -6.47
C ALA A 25 3.62 -0.27 -6.89
N ALA A 26 4.73 -0.64 -7.55
CA ALA A 26 5.85 0.27 -7.79
C ALA A 26 6.04 0.66 -9.27
N SER A 27 5.63 -0.17 -10.21
CA SER A 27 5.83 0.02 -11.66
C SER A 27 7.28 0.39 -12.04
N VAL A 28 8.26 -0.29 -11.45
CA VAL A 28 9.69 -0.07 -11.68
C VAL A 28 10.35 -1.25 -12.40
N ASP A 29 11.59 -1.06 -12.86
CA ASP A 29 12.41 -2.14 -13.41
C ASP A 29 12.81 -3.19 -12.35
N ALA A 30 13.39 -4.30 -12.81
CA ALA A 30 13.71 -5.44 -11.94
C ALA A 30 14.76 -5.10 -10.86
N ASP A 31 15.75 -4.26 -11.16
CA ASP A 31 16.81 -3.90 -10.21
C ASP A 31 16.24 -3.02 -9.10
N ALA A 32 15.44 -2.02 -9.47
CA ALA A 32 14.71 -1.20 -8.51
C ALA A 32 13.70 -2.02 -7.70
N LEU A 33 13.06 -3.03 -8.31
CA LEU A 33 12.14 -3.92 -7.60
C LEU A 33 12.87 -4.76 -6.53
N MET A 34 14.05 -5.29 -6.86
CA MET A 34 14.89 -5.98 -5.89
C MET A 34 15.36 -5.05 -4.78
N HIS A 35 15.72 -3.81 -5.11
CA HIS A 35 16.07 -2.80 -4.11
C HIS A 35 14.92 -2.50 -3.15
N ILE A 36 13.70 -2.28 -3.67
CA ILE A 36 12.52 -2.09 -2.83
C ILE A 36 12.35 -3.28 -1.88
N ARG A 37 12.36 -4.50 -2.42
CA ARG A 37 12.15 -5.71 -1.64
C ARG A 37 13.19 -5.92 -0.54
N ASP A 38 14.47 -5.77 -0.89
CA ASP A 38 15.57 -6.21 -0.03
C ASP A 38 16.14 -5.09 0.85
N VAL A 39 15.90 -3.83 0.49
CA VAL A 39 16.43 -2.65 1.19
C VAL A 39 15.31 -1.79 1.76
N GLU A 40 14.25 -1.46 1.00
CA GLU A 40 13.22 -0.55 1.50
C GLU A 40 12.21 -1.23 2.43
N LEU A 41 11.56 -2.32 1.97
CA LEU A 41 10.51 -3.03 2.74
C LEU A 41 10.94 -3.49 4.14
N PRO A 42 12.19 -3.90 4.41
CA PRO A 42 12.64 -4.25 5.76
C PRO A 42 12.58 -3.10 6.78
N HIS A 43 12.47 -1.86 6.31
CA HIS A 43 12.33 -0.66 7.14
C HIS A 43 10.88 -0.17 7.26
N LEU A 44 9.92 -0.90 6.68
CA LEU A 44 8.50 -0.58 6.71
C LEU A 44 7.71 -1.62 7.51
N GLU A 45 6.55 -1.20 8.01
CA GLU A 45 5.52 -2.14 8.46
C GLU A 45 4.83 -2.72 7.22
N VAL A 46 4.90 -4.03 7.01
CA VAL A 46 4.30 -4.71 5.85
C VAL A 46 3.19 -5.64 6.32
N ILE A 47 1.96 -5.32 5.92
CA ILE A 47 0.76 -6.12 6.19
C ILE A 47 0.17 -6.64 4.88
N GLY A 48 -0.53 -7.75 4.94
CA GLY A 48 -1.16 -8.33 3.77
C GLY A 48 -2.15 -9.43 4.08
N SER A 49 -2.70 -9.99 3.03
CA SER A 49 -3.63 -11.11 3.06
C SER A 49 -3.17 -12.17 2.07
N ALA A 50 -3.29 -13.44 2.47
CA ALA A 50 -2.93 -14.58 1.64
C ALA A 50 -4.19 -15.39 1.30
N ASP A 51 -4.18 -16.11 0.19
CA ASP A 51 -5.23 -17.05 -0.18
C ASP A 51 -5.09 -18.41 0.55
N ASP A 52 -5.94 -19.38 0.20
CA ASP A 52 -5.94 -20.71 0.81
C ASP A 52 -4.68 -21.53 0.45
N ALA A 53 -3.96 -21.16 -0.61
CA ALA A 53 -2.67 -21.76 -0.97
C ALA A 53 -1.50 -21.14 -0.19
N GLY A 54 -1.75 -20.04 0.52
CA GLY A 54 -0.75 -19.28 1.26
C GLY A 54 -0.04 -18.22 0.42
N ASP A 55 -0.48 -17.99 -0.82
CA ASP A 55 0.08 -16.95 -1.68
C ASP A 55 -0.49 -15.59 -1.27
N VAL A 56 0.39 -14.59 -1.12
CA VAL A 56 -0.04 -13.22 -0.82
C VAL A 56 -0.83 -12.69 -2.01
N VAL A 57 -2.07 -12.26 -1.78
CA VAL A 57 -2.99 -11.70 -2.79
C VAL A 57 -3.21 -10.20 -2.64
N GLY A 58 -2.70 -9.60 -1.58
CA GLY A 58 -2.66 -8.15 -1.43
C GLY A 58 -1.81 -7.74 -0.25
N PHE A 59 -1.18 -6.58 -0.35
CA PHE A 59 -0.32 -6.04 0.70
C PHE A 59 -0.35 -4.51 0.74
N ALA A 60 -0.01 -3.99 1.90
CA ALA A 60 0.30 -2.58 2.13
C ALA A 60 1.63 -2.49 2.91
N ALA A 61 2.50 -1.56 2.53
CA ALA A 61 3.70 -1.23 3.26
C ALA A 61 3.70 0.25 3.64
N PHE A 62 3.89 0.54 4.92
CA PHE A 62 3.78 1.89 5.46
C PHE A 62 4.83 2.19 6.53
N ALA A 63 5.13 3.48 6.71
CA ALA A 63 5.97 3.99 7.77
C ALA A 63 5.13 4.79 8.77
N ARG A 64 5.56 4.77 10.03
CA ARG A 64 5.01 5.61 11.08
C ARG A 64 5.94 6.78 11.35
N HIS A 65 5.44 7.98 11.10
CA HIS A 65 6.09 9.23 11.48
C HIS A 65 5.45 9.80 12.73
N ARG A 66 6.03 10.86 13.29
CA ARG A 66 5.50 11.50 14.50
C ARG A 66 4.12 12.13 14.29
N ASP A 67 3.82 12.60 13.09
CA ASP A 67 2.62 13.39 12.77
C ASP A 67 1.69 12.70 11.77
N HIS A 68 2.07 11.56 11.19
CA HIS A 68 1.27 10.83 10.21
C HIS A 68 1.72 9.37 10.02
N LEU A 69 0.85 8.57 9.43
CA LEU A 69 1.20 7.34 8.75
C LEU A 69 1.46 7.64 7.26
N GLU A 70 2.53 7.08 6.70
CA GLU A 70 2.87 7.22 5.28
C GLU A 70 2.77 5.86 4.57
N LEU A 71 1.82 5.73 3.66
CA LEU A 71 1.67 4.55 2.81
C LEU A 71 2.60 4.65 1.60
N HIS A 72 3.54 3.72 1.50
CA HIS A 72 4.52 3.69 0.42
C HIS A 72 4.09 2.77 -0.73
N TYR A 73 3.56 1.59 -0.40
CA TYR A 73 3.21 0.57 -1.39
C TYR A 73 1.86 -0.04 -1.05
N LEU A 74 1.01 -0.21 -2.07
CA LEU A 74 -0.27 -0.90 -1.96
C LEU A 74 -0.54 -1.62 -3.29
N ALA A 75 -0.81 -2.92 -3.22
CA ALA A 75 -1.31 -3.67 -4.37
C ALA A 75 -2.27 -4.77 -3.94
N VAL A 76 -3.18 -5.09 -4.85
CA VAL A 76 -4.09 -6.24 -4.77
C VAL A 76 -4.00 -6.99 -6.09
N SER A 77 -3.85 -8.31 -6.02
CA SER A 77 -3.76 -9.19 -7.18
C SER A 77 -5.05 -9.07 -7.99
N GLU A 78 -4.93 -9.20 -9.31
CA GLU A 78 -6.09 -9.07 -10.21
C GLU A 78 -7.24 -10.00 -9.82
N THR A 79 -6.92 -11.23 -9.41
CA THR A 79 -7.87 -12.26 -8.97
C THR A 79 -8.58 -11.92 -7.64
N ALA A 80 -8.06 -10.98 -6.84
CA ALA A 80 -8.63 -10.55 -5.57
C ALA A 80 -9.22 -9.12 -5.61
N ARG A 81 -9.22 -8.46 -6.78
CA ARG A 81 -9.83 -7.13 -6.95
C ARG A 81 -11.36 -7.18 -6.88
N GLY A 82 -11.98 -6.02 -6.61
CA GLY A 82 -13.44 -5.89 -6.52
C GLY A 82 -14.07 -6.49 -5.26
N ALA A 83 -13.30 -7.19 -4.43
CA ALA A 83 -13.77 -7.78 -3.16
C ALA A 83 -13.53 -6.90 -1.92
N GLY A 84 -13.13 -5.64 -2.10
CA GLY A 84 -12.88 -4.70 -1.00
C GLY A 84 -11.56 -4.90 -0.24
N LEU A 85 -10.65 -5.77 -0.71
CA LEU A 85 -9.38 -6.04 -0.03
C LEU A 85 -8.49 -4.78 0.11
N GLY A 86 -8.43 -3.94 -0.94
CA GLY A 86 -7.69 -2.68 -0.88
C GLY A 86 -8.22 -1.75 0.22
N SER A 87 -9.54 -1.62 0.34
CA SER A 87 -10.19 -0.84 1.40
C SER A 87 -9.84 -1.40 2.78
N ARG A 88 -9.92 -2.73 2.96
CA ARG A 88 -9.55 -3.39 4.22
C ARG A 88 -8.08 -3.19 4.59
N LEU A 89 -7.18 -3.19 3.60
CA LEU A 89 -5.74 -2.90 3.80
C LEU A 89 -5.53 -1.46 4.28
N ILE A 90 -6.16 -0.48 3.62
CA ILE A 90 -6.14 0.91 4.09
C ILE A 90 -6.72 1.02 5.50
N ASP A 91 -7.80 0.29 5.77
CA ASP A 91 -8.44 0.34 7.07
C ASP A 91 -7.53 -0.18 8.18
N ALA A 92 -6.81 -1.28 7.91
CA ALA A 92 -5.82 -1.87 8.81
C ALA A 92 -4.62 -0.96 9.04
N VAL A 93 -4.12 -0.27 7.99
CA VAL A 93 -3.06 0.74 8.15
C VAL A 93 -3.53 1.85 9.10
N ARG A 94 -4.71 2.41 8.89
CA ARG A 94 -5.27 3.46 9.77
C ARG A 94 -5.52 2.98 11.20
N ALA A 95 -5.76 1.69 11.41
CA ALA A 95 -5.97 1.12 12.74
C ALA A 95 -4.65 0.95 13.52
N ALA A 96 -3.49 0.98 12.86
CA ALA A 96 -2.18 0.87 13.51
C ALA A 96 -1.85 2.09 14.39
N ASP A 97 -2.41 3.27 14.07
CA ASP A 97 -2.33 4.49 14.86
C ASP A 97 -3.51 5.44 14.57
N PRO A 98 -4.71 5.18 15.12
CA PRO A 98 -5.94 5.91 14.78
C PRO A 98 -5.87 7.45 14.91
N PRO A 99 -5.15 8.02 15.89
CA PRO A 99 -4.99 9.47 16.01
C PRO A 99 -4.16 10.13 14.91
N LEU A 100 -3.39 9.37 14.12
CA LEU A 100 -2.57 9.93 13.05
C LEU A 100 -3.35 9.98 11.71
N PRO A 101 -3.18 11.05 10.92
CA PRO A 101 -3.66 11.07 9.53
C PRO A 101 -2.86 10.06 8.69
N LEU A 102 -3.48 9.59 7.60
CA LEU A 102 -2.82 8.73 6.61
C LEU A 102 -2.52 9.54 5.35
N ARG A 103 -1.25 9.52 4.93
CA ARG A 103 -0.78 10.13 3.68
C ARG A 103 -0.32 9.04 2.71
N ALA A 104 -0.51 9.28 1.43
CA ALA A 104 0.01 8.46 0.34
C ALA A 104 0.34 9.34 -0.86
N GLU A 105 1.21 8.86 -1.74
CA GLU A 105 1.38 9.42 -3.07
C GLU A 105 1.07 8.39 -4.16
N THR A 106 0.33 8.81 -5.18
CA THR A 106 -0.15 7.92 -6.25
C THR A 106 -0.06 8.62 -7.61
N ASP A 107 -0.31 7.87 -8.67
CA ASP A 107 -0.48 8.37 -10.03
C ASP A 107 -1.92 8.18 -10.54
N ASP A 108 -2.13 8.46 -11.84
CA ASP A 108 -3.43 8.40 -12.50
C ASP A 108 -4.07 6.99 -12.46
N ASP A 109 -3.28 5.92 -12.36
CA ASP A 109 -3.80 4.54 -12.41
C ASP A 109 -4.53 4.15 -11.11
N ALA A 110 -4.16 4.77 -9.98
CA ALA A 110 -4.71 4.45 -8.67
C ALA A 110 -5.42 5.62 -7.97
N VAL A 111 -5.35 6.85 -8.50
CA VAL A 111 -5.91 8.04 -7.83
C VAL A 111 -7.41 7.92 -7.53
N ASP A 112 -8.19 7.30 -8.42
CA ASP A 112 -9.64 7.15 -8.22
C ASP A 112 -9.97 6.16 -7.11
N PHE A 113 -9.13 5.14 -6.89
CA PHE A 113 -9.26 4.26 -5.73
C PHE A 113 -9.17 5.07 -4.44
N TYR A 114 -8.18 5.95 -4.29
CA TYR A 114 -8.07 6.80 -3.09
C TYR A 114 -9.25 7.77 -2.95
N ARG A 115 -9.74 8.36 -4.05
CA ARG A 115 -10.93 9.23 -4.02
C ARG A 115 -12.17 8.49 -3.51
N THR A 116 -12.39 7.25 -3.97
CA THR A 116 -13.55 6.45 -3.55
C THR A 116 -13.52 6.08 -2.07
N LEU A 117 -12.32 5.98 -1.48
CA LEU A 117 -12.15 5.78 -0.03
C LEU A 117 -12.32 7.07 0.79
N GLY A 118 -12.47 8.23 0.15
CA GLY A 118 -12.64 9.52 0.82
C GLY A 118 -11.33 10.24 1.15
N PHE A 119 -10.22 9.90 0.49
CA PHE A 119 -9.01 10.73 0.58
C PHE A 119 -9.26 12.10 -0.08
N THR A 120 -8.73 13.15 0.55
CA THR A 120 -8.52 14.42 -0.13
C THR A 120 -7.33 14.28 -1.07
N VAL A 121 -7.56 14.50 -2.36
CA VAL A 121 -6.54 14.32 -3.41
C VAL A 121 -6.15 15.67 -3.99
N THR A 122 -4.86 15.97 -3.96
CA THR A 122 -4.27 17.19 -4.55
C THR A 122 -3.13 16.82 -5.50
N GLY A 123 -2.78 17.73 -6.42
CA GLY A 123 -1.62 17.51 -7.29
C GLY A 123 -0.32 17.54 -6.48
N ALA A 124 0.61 16.64 -6.78
CA ALA A 124 1.94 16.61 -6.19
C ALA A 124 3.01 17.03 -7.22
N PRO A 125 4.21 17.45 -6.76
CA PRO A 125 5.36 17.66 -7.64
C PRO A 125 5.69 16.40 -8.46
N ARG A 126 6.41 16.57 -9.57
CA ARG A 126 6.93 15.43 -10.32
C ARG A 126 7.91 14.65 -9.46
N ASP A 127 7.81 13.34 -9.52
CA ASP A 127 8.75 12.43 -8.89
C ASP A 127 9.83 12.01 -9.91
N ALA A 128 11.10 12.12 -9.53
CA ALA A 128 12.22 11.71 -10.38
C ALA A 128 12.22 10.20 -10.66
N ARG A 129 11.65 9.39 -9.76
CA ARG A 129 11.47 7.95 -9.91
C ARG A 129 10.41 7.62 -10.99
N TRP A 130 9.44 8.51 -11.22
CA TRP A 130 8.39 8.35 -12.23
C TRP A 130 8.15 9.65 -13.04
N PRO A 131 9.12 10.07 -13.88
CA PRO A 131 9.11 11.41 -14.47
C PRO A 131 7.95 11.67 -15.46
N ALA A 132 7.43 10.60 -16.06
CA ALA A 132 6.32 10.64 -17.01
C ALA A 132 4.93 10.59 -16.35
N ARG A 133 4.84 10.24 -15.07
CA ARG A 133 3.56 10.07 -14.37
C ARG A 133 3.15 11.33 -13.64
N ARG A 134 1.87 11.69 -13.76
CA ARG A 134 1.29 12.71 -12.88
C ARG A 134 1.24 12.15 -11.48
N ARG A 135 1.63 12.95 -10.48
CA ARG A 135 1.62 12.54 -9.09
C ARG A 135 0.53 13.28 -8.34
N TYR A 136 -0.05 12.59 -7.38
CA TYR A 136 -1.08 13.10 -6.48
C TYR A 136 -0.69 12.81 -5.05
N ARG A 137 -0.94 13.79 -4.19
CA ARG A 137 -0.90 13.62 -2.74
C ARG A 137 -2.30 13.30 -2.26
N CYS A 138 -2.43 12.18 -1.57
CA CYS A 138 -3.66 11.69 -1.00
C CYS A 138 -3.55 11.79 0.52
N GLU A 139 -4.48 12.50 1.16
CA GLU A 139 -4.53 12.61 2.61
C GLU A 139 -5.90 12.23 3.15
N MET A 140 -5.90 11.45 4.23
CA MET A 140 -7.09 11.09 4.99
C MET A 140 -6.89 11.53 6.44
N PRO A 141 -7.86 12.23 7.05
CA PRO A 141 -7.74 12.68 8.43
C PRO A 141 -7.65 11.50 9.41
N PRO A 142 -7.24 11.76 10.67
CA PRO A 142 -7.31 10.78 11.74
C PRO A 142 -8.66 10.05 11.76
N ARG A 143 -8.65 8.80 12.21
CA ARG A 143 -9.93 8.16 12.55
C ARG A 143 -10.49 8.87 13.75
N GLU A 144 -11.70 9.40 13.63
CA GLU A 144 -12.47 9.76 14.82
C GLU A 144 -12.59 8.50 15.67
N ALA A 145 -12.27 8.61 16.96
CA ALA A 145 -12.60 7.55 17.90
C ALA A 145 -14.12 7.36 17.81
N SER A 146 -14.58 6.17 17.43
CA SER A 146 -15.99 5.83 17.63
C SER A 146 -16.26 5.99 19.12
N ALA A 147 -17.07 7.00 19.46
CA ALA A 147 -17.56 7.24 20.81
C ALA A 147 -18.46 6.09 21.29
#